data_AF-B8M4K8-F1
#
_entry.id   AF-B8M4K8-F1
#
_cell.length_a   1.000
_cell.length_b   1.000
_cell.length_c   1.000
_cell.angle_alpha   90.00
_cell.angle_beta   90.00
_cell.angle_gamma   90.00
#
_symmetry.space_group_name_H-M   'P 1'
#
loop_
_entity.id
_entity.type
_entity.pdbx_description
1 polymer ?
#
loop_
_entity_poly.entity_id
_entity_poly.type
_entity_poly.pdbx_seq_one_letter_code
_entity_poly.pdbx_strand_id
1 'polypeptide(L)'
;MSLLRLLSSATGWLSENDSSQSPPPGNRNYSSADTNMSIPLPKFDDLPLRKGDPKCSAWSLWGKDDELGTLNLITEDVTKAAASEVKLGKAVNLNLPLNVPLKPMNPQRKPCVHTLIPKGHANDDELYFNTQSSSHWDGLRHYPYSDTKQFYNGVAQDDISGINKCDKIGIHNIATHPIVTRGVLVDWYSYVVKNNLPHKPFTNQHIPLKQLLEVVREENITFRKGDALLIRTGWTDAYNKLSEEEKENLGGRDDRASIGIEATEESIRWHWDQKFSAVASDTVAYEAWPSPKPWGVSMHEVFLSGWGMPIGECWDLEELSATCAKLGRWTFMLTSQPLYLPGGVASPANATGIF
;
A
#
# COMPACT_ATOMS: atom_id res chain seq x y z
N MET A 1 33.49 -60.30 9.64
CA MET A 1 32.18 -60.91 9.36
C MET A 1 31.39 -59.93 8.52
N SER A 2 31.23 -60.25 7.24
CA SER A 2 30.51 -59.50 6.21
C SER A 2 29.28 -60.32 5.80
N LEU A 3 28.41 -59.71 4.98
CA LEU A 3 27.22 -60.24 4.28
C LEU A 3 25.90 -60.21 5.08
N LEU A 4 24.72 -60.00 4.49
CA LEU A 4 24.21 -59.39 3.24
C LEU A 4 22.67 -59.60 3.34
N ARG A 5 21.85 -58.63 2.91
CA ARG A 5 20.49 -58.74 2.30
C ARG A 5 19.44 -59.73 2.88
N LEU A 6 18.18 -59.30 3.06
CA LEU A 6 17.08 -59.29 2.06
C LEU A 6 15.69 -59.06 2.69
N LEU A 7 14.81 -58.53 1.83
CA LEU A 7 13.39 -58.17 1.95
C LEU A 7 12.42 -59.25 2.48
N SER A 8 11.40 -58.83 3.24
CA SER A 8 9.98 -59.27 3.21
C SER A 8 9.23 -58.38 4.23
N SER A 9 7.94 -58.04 4.18
CA SER A 9 6.78 -58.46 3.40
C SER A 9 5.68 -57.40 3.62
N ALA A 10 4.86 -57.18 2.59
CA ALA A 10 3.56 -56.55 2.73
C ALA A 10 2.53 -57.60 3.17
N THR A 11 1.59 -57.25 4.06
CA THR A 11 0.12 -57.54 3.99
C THR A 11 -0.59 -57.27 5.32
N GLY A 12 -1.80 -56.68 5.24
CA GLY A 12 -2.86 -56.66 6.27
C GLY A 12 -2.90 -55.36 7.07
N TRP A 13 -3.98 -54.58 7.14
CA TRP A 13 -5.39 -54.96 7.25
C TRP A 13 -6.35 -53.85 6.78
N LEU A 14 -7.49 -54.28 6.26
CA LEU A 14 -8.70 -53.50 5.97
C LEU A 14 -9.64 -53.45 7.19
N SER A 15 -10.65 -52.56 7.11
CA SER A 15 -11.78 -52.25 8.02
C SER A 15 -11.47 -51.14 9.04
N GLU A 16 -12.32 -50.15 9.30
CA GLU A 16 -13.76 -49.98 9.03
C GLU A 16 -14.15 -48.49 9.12
N ASN A 17 -15.32 -48.15 8.61
CA ASN A 17 -15.90 -46.81 8.44
C ASN A 17 -15.96 -45.96 9.71
N ASP A 18 -15.69 -44.65 9.58
CA ASP A 18 -16.42 -43.63 10.33
C ASP A 18 -16.87 -42.50 9.39
N SER A 19 -18.18 -42.36 9.30
CA SER A 19 -18.90 -41.45 8.41
C SER A 19 -19.35 -40.22 9.19
N SER A 20 -18.56 -39.15 9.14
CA SER A 20 -19.04 -37.79 9.41
C SER A 20 -18.10 -36.74 8.80
N GLN A 21 -18.14 -36.58 7.48
CA GLN A 21 -17.57 -35.39 6.83
C GLN A 21 -18.69 -34.59 6.18
N SER A 22 -18.92 -33.40 6.73
CA SER A 22 -19.72 -32.34 6.12
C SER A 22 -19.17 -32.00 4.74
N PRO A 23 -20.02 -31.76 3.73
CA PRO A 23 -19.54 -31.42 2.40
C PRO A 23 -18.83 -30.06 2.40
N PRO A 24 -17.82 -29.87 1.52
CA PRO A 24 -17.16 -28.57 1.37
C PRO A 24 -18.19 -27.51 0.91
N PRO A 25 -18.04 -26.24 1.32
CA PRO A 25 -18.95 -25.19 0.89
C PRO A 25 -18.88 -25.07 -0.63
N GLY A 26 -20.05 -25.24 -1.27
CA GLY A 26 -20.18 -25.33 -2.71
C GLY A 26 -19.71 -24.09 -3.45
N ASN A 27 -19.18 -24.33 -4.65
CA ASN A 27 -19.05 -23.36 -5.73
C ASN A 27 -20.37 -22.60 -5.88
N ARG A 28 -20.41 -21.35 -5.42
CA ARG A 28 -21.44 -20.41 -5.86
C ARG A 28 -21.12 -20.04 -7.29
N ASN A 29 -21.95 -20.52 -8.21
CA ASN A 29 -22.06 -19.94 -9.55
C ASN A 29 -22.35 -18.44 -9.39
N TYR A 30 -21.35 -17.60 -9.60
CA TYR A 30 -21.59 -16.20 -9.89
C TYR A 30 -22.24 -16.16 -11.28
N SER A 31 -23.54 -15.89 -11.29
CA SER A 31 -24.25 -15.43 -12.47
C SER A 31 -23.50 -14.20 -13.01
N SER A 32 -22.88 -14.34 -14.18
CA SER A 32 -22.12 -13.29 -14.87
C SER A 32 -23.02 -12.24 -15.58
N ALA A 33 -24.21 -12.02 -15.04
CA ALA A 33 -25.16 -11.03 -15.53
C ALA A 33 -25.58 -10.18 -14.34
N ASP A 34 -25.37 -8.86 -14.46
CA ASP A 34 -25.39 -7.81 -13.42
C ASP A 34 -24.08 -7.79 -12.60
N THR A 35 -23.09 -6.93 -12.84
CA THR A 35 -23.16 -5.47 -12.76
C THR A 35 -21.91 -4.82 -13.38
N ASN A 36 -21.93 -4.47 -14.67
CA ASN A 36 -20.98 -3.51 -15.24
C ASN A 36 -21.56 -2.08 -15.20
N MET A 37 -22.26 -1.76 -14.10
CA MET A 37 -22.78 -0.42 -13.82
C MET A 37 -21.75 0.28 -12.93
N SER A 38 -20.93 1.14 -13.53
CA SER A 38 -19.98 1.94 -12.77
C SER A 38 -20.74 2.82 -11.77
N ILE A 39 -20.60 2.56 -10.47
CA ILE A 39 -21.17 3.41 -9.42
C ILE A 39 -20.57 4.81 -9.59
N PRO A 40 -21.38 5.87 -9.80
CA PRO A 40 -20.87 7.22 -9.87
C PRO A 40 -20.33 7.62 -8.50
N LEU A 41 -19.10 8.12 -8.46
CA LEU A 41 -18.51 8.64 -7.23
C LEU A 41 -19.26 9.92 -6.81
N PRO A 42 -19.68 10.04 -5.54
CA PRO A 42 -20.27 11.25 -4.99
C PRO A 42 -19.25 12.40 -4.98
N LYS A 43 -19.72 13.65 -4.91
CA LYS A 43 -18.81 14.78 -4.72
C LYS A 43 -18.22 14.70 -3.32
N PHE A 44 -17.03 15.28 -3.12
CA PHE A 44 -16.43 15.32 -1.79
C PHE A 44 -17.34 16.00 -0.74
N ASP A 45 -18.09 17.03 -1.14
CA ASP A 45 -19.04 17.74 -0.27
C ASP A 45 -20.24 16.89 0.17
N ASP A 46 -20.51 15.78 -0.52
CA ASP A 46 -21.58 14.85 -0.16
C ASP A 46 -21.11 13.84 0.91
N LEU A 47 -19.83 13.87 1.31
CA LEU A 47 -19.28 12.98 2.35
C LEU A 47 -19.40 13.61 3.75
N PRO A 48 -19.81 12.84 4.78
CA PRO A 48 -20.13 11.42 4.72
C PRO A 48 -21.54 11.13 4.16
N LEU A 49 -21.68 9.96 3.54
CA LEU A 49 -22.93 9.56 2.86
C LEU A 49 -24.10 9.27 3.82
N ARG A 50 -23.82 9.01 5.09
CA ARG A 50 -24.83 8.75 6.12
C ARG A 50 -24.60 9.64 7.32
N LYS A 51 -25.69 10.13 7.89
CA LYS A 51 -25.66 10.94 9.12
C LYS A 51 -25.05 10.12 10.26
N GLY A 52 -24.00 10.67 10.88
CA GLY A 52 -23.32 10.05 12.02
C GLY A 52 -22.07 9.24 11.66
N ASP A 53 -21.82 8.97 10.37
CA ASP A 53 -20.56 8.40 9.92
C ASP A 53 -19.41 9.43 10.09
N PRO A 54 -18.14 8.97 10.23
CA PRO A 54 -17.00 9.86 10.39
C PRO A 54 -16.83 10.86 9.24
N LYS A 55 -16.22 12.00 9.56
CA LYS A 55 -15.96 13.09 8.61
C LYS A 55 -15.24 12.59 7.35
N CYS A 56 -15.71 12.99 6.18
CA CYS A 56 -15.18 12.60 4.87
C CYS A 56 -15.27 11.10 4.53
N SER A 57 -15.92 10.26 5.34
CA SER A 57 -16.01 8.82 5.05
C SER A 57 -16.92 8.51 3.87
N ALA A 58 -16.51 7.55 3.04
CA ALA A 58 -17.28 7.04 1.89
C ALA A 58 -17.96 5.71 2.22
N TRP A 59 -18.29 5.47 3.49
CA TRP A 59 -18.83 4.20 3.95
C TRP A 59 -20.13 3.84 3.24
N SER A 60 -20.30 2.54 2.99
CA SER A 60 -21.40 1.96 2.20
C SER A 60 -21.47 2.38 0.72
N LEU A 61 -20.51 3.16 0.18
CA LEU A 61 -20.49 3.54 -1.24
C LEU A 61 -20.46 2.31 -2.17
N TRP A 62 -19.62 1.32 -1.85
CA TRP A 62 -19.50 0.05 -2.58
C TRP A 62 -20.29 -1.10 -1.93
N GLY A 63 -21.16 -0.77 -0.97
CA GLY A 63 -21.91 -1.74 -0.18
C GLY A 63 -21.43 -1.83 1.28
N LYS A 64 -22.33 -2.29 2.15
CA LYS A 64 -22.09 -2.41 3.60
C LYS A 64 -21.10 -3.51 4.00
N ASP A 65 -20.88 -4.47 3.10
CA ASP A 65 -19.99 -5.60 3.29
C ASP A 65 -18.72 -5.46 2.43
N ASP A 66 -18.51 -4.30 1.81
CA ASP A 66 -17.29 -4.02 1.06
C ASP A 66 -16.07 -3.94 1.98
N GLU A 67 -14.96 -4.47 1.47
CA GLU A 67 -13.67 -4.53 2.15
C GLU A 67 -12.50 -4.03 1.29
N LEU A 68 -12.79 -3.47 0.11
CA LEU A 68 -11.78 -3.02 -0.86
C LEU A 68 -11.67 -1.50 -0.97
N GLY A 69 -12.74 -0.75 -0.66
CA GLY A 69 -12.72 0.71 -0.74
C GLY A 69 -12.43 1.23 -2.15
N THR A 70 -11.52 2.19 -2.27
CA THR A 70 -11.15 2.81 -3.55
C THR A 70 -10.49 1.84 -4.53
N LEU A 71 -10.06 0.65 -4.10
CA LEU A 71 -9.60 -0.39 -5.04
C LEU A 71 -10.72 -0.89 -5.96
N ASN A 72 -12.00 -0.71 -5.59
CA ASN A 72 -13.14 -0.95 -6.48
C ASN A 72 -13.14 -0.03 -7.73
N LEU A 73 -12.30 1.01 -7.77
CA LEU A 73 -12.09 1.83 -8.96
C LEU A 73 -11.25 1.12 -10.03
N ILE A 74 -10.49 0.10 -9.67
CA ILE A 74 -9.69 -0.74 -10.57
C ILE A 74 -10.61 -1.81 -11.18
N THR A 75 -11.43 -1.36 -12.13
CA THR A 75 -12.28 -2.25 -12.95
C THR A 75 -11.44 -2.99 -14.01
N GLU A 76 -12.00 -4.04 -14.61
CA GLU A 76 -11.36 -4.74 -15.74
C GLU A 76 -10.95 -3.80 -16.88
N ASP A 77 -11.77 -2.80 -17.19
CA ASP A 77 -11.48 -1.80 -18.21
C ASP A 77 -10.32 -0.88 -17.82
N VAL A 78 -10.18 -0.55 -16.52
CA VAL A 78 -9.04 0.22 -16.00
C VAL A 78 -7.76 -0.60 -16.09
N THR A 79 -7.80 -1.87 -15.69
CA THR A 79 -6.67 -2.81 -15.83
C THR A 79 -6.25 -2.96 -17.30
N LYS A 80 -7.23 -3.14 -18.19
CA LYS A 80 -6.98 -3.25 -19.64
C LYS A 80 -6.40 -1.96 -20.22
N ALA A 81 -6.88 -0.80 -19.80
CA ALA A 81 -6.32 0.48 -20.20
C ALA A 81 -4.89 0.67 -19.69
N ALA A 82 -4.59 0.25 -18.45
CA ALA A 82 -3.24 0.28 -17.88
C ALA A 82 -2.25 -0.58 -18.67
N ALA A 83 -2.66 -1.76 -19.16
CA ALA A 83 -1.83 -2.60 -20.02
C ALA A 83 -1.37 -1.87 -21.30
N SER A 84 -2.13 -0.87 -21.76
CA SER A 84 -1.72 -0.06 -22.92
C SER A 84 -0.54 0.88 -22.63
N GLU A 85 -0.20 1.12 -21.36
CA GLU A 85 0.98 1.91 -20.98
C GLU A 85 2.28 1.15 -21.25
N VAL A 86 2.25 -0.19 -21.35
CA VAL A 86 3.41 -1.04 -21.66
C VAL A 86 3.74 -0.95 -23.15
N LYS A 87 4.69 -0.08 -23.49
CA LYS A 87 5.21 0.15 -24.85
C LYS A 87 6.63 -0.36 -25.03
N LEU A 88 7.44 -0.27 -23.97
CA LEU A 88 8.86 -0.60 -24.01
C LEU A 88 9.15 -1.98 -23.42
N GLY A 89 8.29 -2.48 -22.55
CA GLY A 89 8.54 -3.66 -21.73
C GLY A 89 9.60 -3.43 -20.65
N LYS A 90 9.94 -2.17 -20.35
CA LYS A 90 10.89 -1.85 -19.27
C LYS A 90 10.16 -1.93 -17.93
N ALA A 91 10.53 -2.90 -17.11
CA ALA A 91 10.11 -3.00 -15.72
C ALA A 91 11.07 -2.25 -14.80
N VAL A 92 10.54 -1.58 -13.79
CA VAL A 92 11.26 -0.84 -12.75
C VAL A 92 10.78 -1.34 -11.39
N ASN A 93 11.71 -1.79 -10.55
CA ASN A 93 11.45 -2.17 -9.17
C ASN A 93 11.14 -0.91 -8.35
N LEU A 94 10.04 -0.94 -7.58
CA LEU A 94 9.63 0.19 -6.74
C LEU A 94 9.81 -0.08 -5.24
N ASN A 95 10.50 -1.17 -4.90
CA ASN A 95 10.70 -1.63 -3.53
C ASN A 95 12.14 -1.36 -3.08
N LEU A 96 12.28 -0.75 -1.93
CA LEU A 96 13.50 -0.74 -1.14
C LEU A 96 13.86 -2.18 -0.74
N PRO A 97 15.16 -2.47 -0.52
CA PRO A 97 15.57 -3.67 0.20
C PRO A 97 14.88 -3.75 1.57
N LEU A 98 14.50 -4.95 2.02
CA LEU A 98 13.73 -5.14 3.27
C LEU A 98 14.44 -4.65 4.54
N ASN A 99 15.77 -4.52 4.50
CA ASN A 99 16.61 -3.95 5.55
C ASN A 99 16.83 -2.44 5.41
N VAL A 100 16.06 -1.76 4.55
CA VAL A 100 16.08 -0.31 4.34
C VAL A 100 14.68 0.25 4.60
N PRO A 101 14.54 1.29 5.43
CA PRO A 101 15.60 1.95 6.22
C PRO A 101 16.27 1.04 7.25
N LEU A 102 17.56 1.26 7.51
CA LEU A 102 18.40 0.46 8.42
C LEU A 102 17.75 0.25 9.80
N LYS A 103 17.12 1.31 10.32
CA LYS A 103 16.16 1.22 11.41
C LYS A 103 14.84 1.81 10.95
N PRO A 104 13.70 1.17 11.24
CA PRO A 104 12.40 1.78 11.00
C PRO A 104 12.28 3.12 11.74
N MET A 105 11.58 4.09 11.14
CA MET A 105 11.38 5.41 11.76
C MET A 105 10.45 5.36 12.99
N ASN A 106 9.63 4.31 13.09
CA ASN A 106 8.94 3.98 14.32
C ASN A 106 9.79 2.98 15.13
N PRO A 107 10.41 3.38 16.26
CA PRO A 107 11.31 2.53 17.04
C PRO A 107 10.60 1.37 17.76
N GLN A 108 9.27 1.33 17.76
CA GLN A 108 8.51 0.16 18.20
C GLN A 108 8.55 -0.98 17.15
N ARG A 109 8.93 -0.68 15.89
CA ARG A 109 9.11 -1.65 14.82
C ARG A 109 10.57 -2.14 14.84
N LYS A 110 10.76 -3.46 14.68
CA LYS A 110 12.10 -4.04 14.57
C LYS A 110 12.58 -4.03 13.12
N PRO A 111 13.90 -3.83 12.87
CA PRO A 111 14.49 -4.01 11.54
C PRO A 111 14.32 -5.45 11.02
N CYS A 112 14.46 -5.63 9.70
CA CYS A 112 14.49 -6.95 9.08
C CYS A 112 15.75 -7.72 9.50
N VAL A 113 15.58 -9.01 9.80
CA VAL A 113 16.65 -9.97 10.04
C VAL A 113 16.56 -11.06 8.98
N HIS A 114 17.65 -11.29 8.26
CA HIS A 114 17.78 -12.35 7.26
C HIS A 114 18.84 -13.35 7.71
N THR A 115 18.45 -14.61 7.83
CA THR A 115 19.32 -15.69 8.31
C THR A 115 19.44 -16.75 7.22
N LEU A 116 20.65 -16.98 6.72
CA LEU A 116 20.92 -18.06 5.77
C LEU A 116 21.09 -19.40 6.51
N ILE A 117 20.48 -20.45 5.99
CA ILE A 117 20.57 -21.83 6.48
C ILE A 117 21.31 -22.68 5.43
N PRO A 118 22.63 -22.83 5.54
CA PRO A 118 23.41 -23.60 4.58
C PRO A 118 23.16 -25.10 4.74
N LYS A 119 22.85 -25.78 3.62
CA LYS A 119 22.60 -27.23 3.53
C LYS A 119 23.65 -27.96 2.68
N GLY A 120 24.91 -27.51 2.74
CA GLY A 120 26.07 -28.09 2.04
C GLY A 120 26.07 -27.87 0.52
N HIS A 121 25.00 -28.27 -0.18
CA HIS A 121 24.80 -28.13 -1.63
C HIS A 121 23.57 -27.28 -2.00
N ALA A 122 22.83 -26.81 -1.00
CA ALA A 122 21.68 -25.92 -1.13
C ALA A 122 21.71 -24.89 0.02
N ASN A 123 20.90 -23.85 -0.08
CA ASN A 123 20.69 -22.89 1.01
C ASN A 123 19.18 -22.64 1.12
N ASP A 124 18.68 -22.66 2.35
CA ASP A 124 17.40 -22.06 2.72
C ASP A 124 17.68 -20.74 3.43
N ASP A 125 16.64 -19.96 3.74
CA ASP A 125 16.74 -18.80 4.60
C ASP A 125 15.48 -18.57 5.44
N GLU A 126 15.63 -17.73 6.45
CA GLU A 126 14.55 -17.23 7.30
C GLU A 126 14.55 -15.71 7.29
N LEU A 127 13.35 -15.14 7.27
CA LEU A 127 13.11 -13.71 7.38
C LEU A 127 12.27 -13.42 8.60
N TYR A 128 12.75 -12.52 9.46
CA TYR A 128 11.94 -11.84 10.44
C TYR A 128 11.87 -10.36 10.06
N PHE A 129 10.67 -9.83 9.86
CA PHE A 129 10.50 -8.41 9.55
C PHE A 129 9.17 -7.90 10.09
N ASN A 130 9.10 -6.59 10.34
CA ASN A 130 7.84 -5.89 10.58
C ASN A 130 7.27 -5.45 9.22
N THR A 131 5.97 -5.67 8.97
CA THR A 131 5.38 -5.42 7.65
C THR A 131 5.35 -3.95 7.23
N GLN A 132 5.71 -3.02 8.13
CA GLN A 132 5.83 -1.58 7.88
C GLN A 132 7.27 -1.06 8.10
N SER A 133 8.29 -1.93 7.95
CA SER A 133 9.70 -1.55 8.15
C SER A 133 10.42 -1.07 6.88
N SER A 134 9.87 -1.36 5.70
CA SER A 134 10.44 -1.03 4.37
C SER A 134 9.30 -0.66 3.41
N SER A 135 9.47 -0.73 2.09
CA SER A 135 8.39 -0.45 1.13
C SER A 135 7.17 -1.32 1.42
N HIS A 136 6.04 -0.71 1.74
CA HIS A 136 4.84 -1.42 2.15
C HIS A 136 3.57 -0.76 1.65
N TRP A 137 2.48 -1.52 1.76
CA TRP A 137 1.12 -1.00 1.79
C TRP A 137 0.58 -1.07 3.21
N ASP A 138 0.11 0.05 3.72
CA ASP A 138 -0.82 0.06 4.85
C ASP A 138 -2.22 -0.34 4.37
N GLY A 139 -2.72 -1.41 4.98
CA GLY A 139 -4.07 -1.90 4.77
C GLY A 139 -5.09 -1.20 5.67
N LEU A 140 -6.35 -1.53 5.45
CA LEU A 140 -7.47 -0.81 6.08
C LEU A 140 -7.62 -1.06 7.59
N ARG A 141 -6.84 -2.01 8.14
CA ARG A 141 -6.70 -2.28 9.58
C ARG A 141 -5.64 -1.41 10.27
N HIS A 142 -4.91 -0.57 9.53
CA HIS A 142 -3.72 0.10 10.06
C HIS A 142 -4.05 1.28 10.98
N TYR A 143 -4.89 2.20 10.53
CA TYR A 143 -5.15 3.45 11.25
C TYR A 143 -6.64 3.80 11.27
N PRO A 144 -7.32 3.78 12.44
CA PRO A 144 -8.74 4.11 12.54
C PRO A 144 -8.95 5.63 12.57
N TYR A 145 -10.19 6.07 12.44
CA TYR A 145 -10.56 7.40 12.94
C TYR A 145 -10.27 7.48 14.44
N SER A 146 -9.51 8.50 14.84
CA SER A 146 -8.99 8.64 16.19
C SER A 146 -10.10 8.85 17.21
N ASP A 147 -11.16 9.55 16.85
CA ASP A 147 -12.25 9.89 17.77
C ASP A 147 -13.20 8.72 18.00
N THR A 148 -13.54 7.98 16.94
CA THR A 148 -14.50 6.87 17.03
C THR A 148 -13.84 5.51 17.24
N LYS A 149 -12.53 5.39 16.99
CA LYS A 149 -11.78 4.12 16.97
C LYS A 149 -12.33 3.10 15.97
N GLN A 150 -12.96 3.58 14.91
CA GLN A 150 -13.51 2.76 13.84
C GLN A 150 -12.63 2.81 12.59
N PHE A 151 -12.52 1.65 11.97
CA PHE A 151 -11.84 1.42 10.70
C PHE A 151 -12.83 1.47 9.54
N TYR A 152 -12.34 1.15 8.34
CA TYR A 152 -13.15 1.17 7.12
C TYR A 152 -14.50 0.43 7.28
N ASN A 153 -15.56 1.07 6.79
CA ASN A 153 -16.95 0.60 6.82
C ASN A 153 -17.48 0.26 8.24
N GLY A 154 -16.91 0.89 9.28
CA GLY A 154 -17.39 0.78 10.66
C GLY A 154 -16.82 -0.39 11.46
N VAL A 155 -15.83 -1.13 10.92
CA VAL A 155 -15.13 -2.19 11.63
C VAL A 155 -14.52 -1.66 12.93
N ALA A 156 -14.73 -2.35 14.04
CA ALA A 156 -14.22 -1.94 15.36
C ALA A 156 -12.85 -2.55 15.65
N GLN A 157 -12.12 -1.98 16.61
CA GLN A 157 -10.86 -2.54 17.09
C GLN A 157 -11.01 -3.99 17.60
N ASP A 158 -12.14 -4.34 18.24
CA ASP A 158 -12.40 -5.69 18.75
C ASP A 158 -12.54 -6.72 17.62
N ASP A 159 -13.03 -6.31 16.45
CA ASP A 159 -13.14 -7.17 15.26
C ASP A 159 -11.75 -7.54 14.68
N ILE A 160 -10.70 -6.79 15.02
CA ILE A 160 -9.34 -6.96 14.49
C ILE A 160 -8.43 -7.67 15.51
N SER A 161 -8.42 -7.20 16.75
CA SER A 161 -7.48 -7.65 17.79
C SER A 161 -8.15 -8.07 19.09
N GLY A 162 -9.48 -8.13 19.11
CA GLY A 162 -10.28 -8.52 20.25
C GLY A 162 -10.52 -10.02 20.36
N ILE A 163 -11.46 -10.39 21.24
CA ILE A 163 -11.80 -11.79 21.50
C ILE A 163 -12.50 -12.46 20.31
N ASN A 164 -13.31 -11.70 19.57
CA ASN A 164 -14.07 -12.16 18.42
C ASN A 164 -13.44 -11.74 17.08
N LYS A 165 -12.12 -11.58 17.05
CA LYS A 165 -11.40 -11.12 15.86
C LYS A 165 -11.73 -11.98 14.64
N CYS A 166 -11.87 -11.31 13.50
CA CYS A 166 -12.08 -11.92 12.19
C CYS A 166 -11.05 -11.38 11.21
N ASP A 167 -11.17 -11.74 9.93
CA ASP A 167 -10.24 -11.35 8.87
C ASP A 167 -10.70 -10.16 8.02
N LYS A 168 -11.89 -9.59 8.27
CA LYS A 168 -12.43 -8.44 7.52
C LYS A 168 -11.43 -7.32 7.27
N ILE A 169 -11.46 -6.71 6.09
CA ILE A 169 -10.64 -5.56 5.69
C ILE A 169 -9.11 -5.81 5.80
N GLY A 170 -8.70 -7.09 5.87
CA GLY A 170 -7.31 -7.49 5.96
C GLY A 170 -6.57 -7.41 4.63
N ILE A 171 -5.24 -7.34 4.68
CA ILE A 171 -4.38 -7.11 3.51
C ILE A 171 -4.48 -8.21 2.43
N HIS A 172 -4.92 -9.41 2.79
CA HIS A 172 -5.22 -10.48 1.83
C HIS A 172 -6.30 -10.11 0.80
N ASN A 173 -7.15 -9.12 1.08
CA ASN A 173 -8.10 -8.63 0.09
C ASN A 173 -7.37 -8.02 -1.12
N ILE A 174 -6.25 -7.33 -0.89
CA ILE A 174 -5.38 -6.83 -1.97
C ILE A 174 -4.61 -8.00 -2.63
N ALA A 175 -4.23 -9.04 -1.88
CA ALA A 175 -3.56 -10.21 -2.48
C ALA A 175 -4.47 -11.00 -3.44
N THR A 176 -5.77 -11.06 -3.15
CA THR A 176 -6.79 -11.74 -3.95
C THR A 176 -7.40 -10.83 -5.04
N HIS A 177 -7.32 -9.51 -4.86
CA HIS A 177 -7.69 -8.48 -5.83
C HIS A 177 -6.46 -7.57 -6.08
N PRO A 178 -5.44 -8.08 -6.79
CA PRO A 178 -4.16 -7.39 -6.92
C PRO A 178 -4.30 -6.02 -7.59
N ILE A 179 -3.44 -5.09 -7.19
CA ILE A 179 -3.40 -3.75 -7.78
C ILE A 179 -2.75 -3.88 -9.15
N VAL A 180 -3.57 -3.79 -10.20
CA VAL A 180 -3.12 -3.76 -11.59
C VAL A 180 -3.80 -2.57 -12.25
N THR A 181 -3.15 -1.42 -12.23
CA THR A 181 -3.73 -0.15 -12.71
C THR A 181 -2.67 0.72 -13.36
N ARG A 182 -3.04 1.94 -13.79
CA ARG A 182 -2.09 2.93 -14.26
C ARG A 182 -1.49 3.68 -13.06
N GLY A 183 -0.17 3.63 -12.94
CA GLY A 183 0.58 4.49 -12.01
C GLY A 183 0.87 5.84 -12.65
N VAL A 184 0.82 6.89 -11.83
CA VAL A 184 1.19 8.25 -12.23
C VAL A 184 2.19 8.80 -11.22
N LEU A 185 3.40 9.14 -11.69
CA LEU A 185 4.43 9.76 -10.86
C LEU A 185 4.31 11.29 -10.92
N VAL A 186 4.27 11.94 -9.75
CA VAL A 186 4.48 13.38 -9.59
C VAL A 186 5.83 13.58 -8.89
N ASP A 187 6.83 14.05 -9.62
CA ASP A 187 8.20 14.21 -9.12
C ASP A 187 8.45 15.59 -8.52
N TRP A 188 7.88 15.78 -7.32
CA TRP A 188 8.03 17.04 -6.59
C TRP A 188 9.48 17.36 -6.23
N TYR A 189 10.31 16.35 -5.95
CA TYR A 189 11.71 16.59 -5.60
C TYR A 189 12.51 17.20 -6.76
N SER A 190 12.32 16.72 -7.99
CA SER A 190 12.97 17.32 -9.17
C SER A 190 12.55 18.78 -9.37
N TYR A 191 11.28 19.10 -9.12
CA TYR A 191 10.79 20.49 -9.13
C TYR A 191 11.44 21.36 -8.06
N VAL A 192 11.61 20.84 -6.84
CA VAL A 192 12.30 21.53 -5.74
C VAL A 192 13.74 21.85 -6.08
N VAL A 193 14.48 20.87 -6.62
CA VAL A 193 15.88 21.04 -7.04
C VAL A 193 15.98 22.07 -8.16
N LYS A 194 15.16 21.94 -9.21
CA LYS A 194 15.14 22.86 -10.37
C LYS A 194 14.88 24.32 -9.95
N ASN A 195 13.99 24.53 -8.98
CA ASN A 195 13.60 25.86 -8.52
C ASN A 195 14.37 26.36 -7.29
N ASN A 196 15.39 25.61 -6.84
CA ASN A 196 16.20 25.93 -5.66
C ASN A 196 15.34 26.22 -4.41
N LEU A 197 14.31 25.40 -4.19
CA LEU A 197 13.41 25.52 -3.05
C LEU A 197 13.97 24.79 -1.81
N PRO A 198 13.60 25.20 -0.59
CA PRO A 198 14.02 24.51 0.62
C PRO A 198 13.54 23.05 0.66
N HIS A 199 14.46 22.14 1.01
CA HIS A 199 14.18 20.71 1.18
C HIS A 199 14.75 20.21 2.52
N LYS A 200 13.87 19.76 3.42
CA LYS A 200 14.19 19.28 4.76
C LYS A 200 13.47 17.95 5.03
N PRO A 201 13.94 16.85 4.41
CA PRO A 201 13.22 15.59 4.33
C PRO A 201 12.96 14.94 5.70
N PHE A 202 13.83 15.19 6.67
CA PHE A 202 13.76 14.61 8.02
C PHE A 202 13.15 15.54 9.07
N THR A 203 12.31 16.49 8.64
CA THR A 203 11.60 17.46 9.49
C THR A 203 10.13 17.50 9.10
N ASN A 204 9.28 18.17 9.89
CA ASN A 204 7.84 18.31 9.58
C ASN A 204 7.61 19.36 8.48
N GLN A 205 8.27 19.20 7.33
CA GLN A 205 8.04 20.02 6.16
C GLN A 205 6.78 19.53 5.45
N HIS A 206 5.88 20.45 5.15
CA HIS A 206 4.65 20.14 4.43
C HIS A 206 4.86 20.42 2.94
N ILE A 207 4.54 19.44 2.10
CA ILE A 207 4.53 19.59 0.65
C ILE A 207 3.18 20.21 0.25
N PRO A 208 3.17 21.46 -0.26
CA PRO A 208 1.92 22.13 -0.57
C PRO A 208 1.25 21.53 -1.81
N LEU A 209 -0.07 21.37 -1.78
CA LEU A 209 -0.84 20.88 -2.95
C LEU A 209 -0.56 21.74 -4.18
N LYS A 210 -0.50 23.07 -4.01
CA LYS A 210 -0.19 24.00 -5.12
C LYS A 210 1.11 23.64 -5.85
N GLN A 211 2.14 23.15 -5.16
CA GLN A 211 3.40 22.76 -5.78
C GLN A 211 3.27 21.43 -6.53
N LEU A 212 2.51 20.47 -5.99
CA LEU A 212 2.17 19.25 -6.72
C LEU A 212 1.40 19.56 -8.01
N LEU A 213 0.46 20.52 -7.97
CA LEU A 213 -0.28 20.97 -9.15
C LEU A 213 0.61 21.72 -10.16
N GLU A 214 1.62 22.46 -9.69
CA GLU A 214 2.63 23.06 -10.57
C GLU A 214 3.45 21.99 -11.31
N VAL A 215 3.88 20.93 -10.62
CA VAL A 215 4.55 19.77 -11.24
C VAL A 215 3.66 19.15 -12.31
N VAL A 216 2.40 18.83 -11.95
CA VAL A 216 1.40 18.26 -12.89
C VAL A 216 1.25 19.12 -14.14
N ARG A 217 1.22 20.45 -13.98
CA ARG A 217 1.12 21.39 -15.10
C ARG A 217 2.41 21.44 -15.94
N GLU A 218 3.58 21.49 -15.33
CA GLU A 218 4.88 21.55 -16.04
C GLU A 218 5.17 20.26 -16.82
N GLU A 219 4.76 19.12 -16.27
CA GLU A 219 4.98 17.79 -16.82
C GLU A 219 3.83 17.30 -17.71
N ASN A 220 2.79 18.14 -17.87
CA ASN A 220 1.58 17.87 -18.65
C ASN A 220 0.92 16.52 -18.27
N ILE A 221 0.83 16.26 -16.97
CA ILE A 221 0.25 15.04 -16.42
C ILE A 221 -1.28 15.13 -16.47
N THR A 222 -1.92 14.05 -16.91
CA THR A 222 -3.38 13.90 -16.88
C THR A 222 -3.76 12.68 -16.06
N PHE A 223 -4.58 12.88 -15.04
CA PHE A 223 -5.13 11.81 -14.22
C PHE A 223 -6.38 11.18 -14.85
N ARG A 224 -6.60 9.91 -14.53
CA ARG A 224 -7.77 9.11 -14.92
C ARG A 224 -8.31 8.42 -13.67
N LYS A 225 -9.62 8.12 -13.69
CA LYS A 225 -10.27 7.33 -12.65
C LYS A 225 -9.55 5.99 -12.47
N GLY A 226 -9.23 5.66 -11.22
CA GLY A 226 -8.57 4.42 -10.85
C GLY A 226 -7.05 4.45 -10.97
N ASP A 227 -6.44 5.60 -11.30
CA ASP A 227 -4.99 5.74 -11.23
C ASP A 227 -4.48 5.54 -9.79
N ALA A 228 -3.27 5.01 -9.67
CA ALA A 228 -2.49 5.08 -8.43
C ALA A 228 -1.54 6.28 -8.49
N LEU A 229 -1.64 7.19 -7.52
CA LEU A 229 -0.79 8.38 -7.44
C LEU A 229 0.49 8.08 -6.66
N LEU A 230 1.64 8.28 -7.28
CA LEU A 230 2.95 8.16 -6.67
C LEU A 230 3.59 9.54 -6.56
N ILE A 231 4.03 9.93 -5.36
CA ILE A 231 4.70 11.22 -5.13
C ILE A 231 6.13 10.97 -4.70
N ARG A 232 7.09 11.47 -5.49
CA ARG A 232 8.51 11.48 -5.11
C ARG A 232 8.85 12.77 -4.38
N THR A 233 9.16 12.65 -3.10
CA THR A 233 9.44 13.75 -2.18
C THR A 233 10.94 14.01 -2.01
N GLY A 234 11.79 13.06 -2.40
CA GLY A 234 13.24 13.13 -2.23
C GLY A 234 13.71 12.63 -0.86
N TRP A 235 12.85 11.96 -0.10
CA TRP A 235 13.21 11.38 1.18
C TRP A 235 14.21 10.23 0.99
N THR A 236 13.97 9.34 0.02
CA THR A 236 14.86 8.22 -0.27
C THR A 236 16.23 8.69 -0.80
N ASP A 237 16.26 9.69 -1.68
CA ASP A 237 17.51 10.32 -2.14
C ASP A 237 18.33 10.88 -0.96
N ALA A 238 17.68 11.63 -0.07
CA ALA A 238 18.34 12.19 1.10
C ALA A 238 18.83 11.12 2.07
N TYR A 239 18.02 10.07 2.29
CA TYR A 239 18.41 8.92 3.13
C TYR A 239 19.64 8.22 2.57
N ASN A 240 19.72 8.01 1.26
CA ASN A 240 20.85 7.35 0.61
C ASN A 240 22.16 8.12 0.77
N LYS A 241 22.11 9.46 0.85
CA LYS A 241 23.26 10.35 1.05
C LYS A 241 23.79 10.38 2.49
N LEU A 242 23.04 9.89 3.46
CA LEU A 242 23.50 9.79 4.85
C LEU A 242 24.61 8.74 5.00
N SER A 243 25.55 9.01 5.90
CA SER A 243 26.50 8.02 6.42
C SER A 243 25.77 6.91 7.19
N GLU A 244 26.44 5.78 7.42
CA GLU A 244 25.85 4.68 8.20
C GLU A 244 25.49 5.11 9.62
N GLU A 245 26.35 5.88 10.28
CA GLU A 245 26.10 6.42 11.62
C GLU A 245 24.84 7.31 11.64
N GLU A 246 24.68 8.20 10.65
CA GLU A 246 23.48 9.02 10.53
C GLU A 246 22.23 8.17 10.28
N LYS A 247 22.31 7.12 9.45
CA LYS A 247 21.22 6.18 9.19
C LYS A 247 20.82 5.41 10.46
N GLU A 248 21.79 4.96 11.25
CA GLU A 248 21.55 4.28 12.53
C GLU A 248 20.88 5.17 13.56
N ASN A 249 21.21 6.47 13.54
CA ASN A 249 20.67 7.44 14.48
C ASN A 249 19.31 7.99 14.05
N LEU A 250 19.02 8.03 12.73
CA LEU A 250 17.80 8.66 12.19
C LEU A 250 16.50 8.07 12.77
N GLY A 251 16.39 6.75 12.87
CA GLY A 251 15.22 6.07 13.42
C GLY A 251 15.13 6.12 14.96
N GLY A 252 16.21 6.52 15.63
CA GLY A 252 16.29 6.64 17.09
C GLY A 252 16.05 8.06 17.62
N ARG A 253 15.75 9.03 16.75
CA ARG A 253 15.54 10.43 17.14
C ARG A 253 14.28 10.60 18.00
N ASP A 254 14.34 11.54 18.95
CA ASP A 254 13.18 11.96 19.74
C ASP A 254 12.14 12.66 18.85
N ASP A 255 12.60 13.58 18.00
CA ASP A 255 11.79 14.18 16.94
C ASP A 255 11.71 13.22 15.75
N ARG A 256 10.55 12.59 15.60
CA ARG A 256 10.26 11.61 14.55
C ARG A 256 9.68 12.26 13.30
N ALA A 257 9.81 13.58 13.16
CA ALA A 257 9.21 14.28 12.05
C ALA A 257 9.75 13.84 10.69
N SER A 258 8.87 13.87 9.69
CA SER A 258 9.16 13.54 8.31
C SER A 258 8.39 14.48 7.38
N ILE A 259 9.02 14.80 6.26
CA ILE A 259 8.35 15.50 5.17
C ILE A 259 7.18 14.64 4.67
N GLY A 260 6.16 15.30 4.13
CA GLY A 260 5.05 14.63 3.46
C GLY A 260 4.02 15.63 2.96
N ILE A 261 2.93 15.13 2.40
CA ILE A 261 1.88 15.97 1.82
C ILE A 261 1.15 16.75 2.92
N GLU A 262 0.80 18.01 2.66
CA GLU A 262 -0.01 18.80 3.60
C GLU A 262 -1.43 18.25 3.71
N ALA A 263 -1.89 17.94 4.92
CA ALA A 263 -3.21 17.34 5.19
C ALA A 263 -4.35 18.37 5.26
N THR A 264 -4.36 19.35 4.35
CA THR A 264 -5.44 20.35 4.27
C THR A 264 -6.72 19.75 3.69
N GLU A 265 -7.86 20.43 3.89
CA GLU A 265 -9.12 20.06 3.23
C GLU A 265 -8.95 20.00 1.71
N GLU A 266 -8.25 20.98 1.11
CA GLU A 266 -8.02 21.05 -0.33
C GLU A 266 -7.21 19.86 -0.84
N SER A 267 -6.15 19.47 -0.13
CA SER A 267 -5.38 18.27 -0.45
C SER A 267 -6.24 17.01 -0.40
N ILE A 268 -6.97 16.79 0.69
CA ILE A 268 -7.83 15.61 0.84
C ILE A 268 -8.89 15.61 -0.29
N ARG A 269 -9.60 16.72 -0.49
CA ARG A 269 -10.59 16.87 -1.56
C ARG A 269 -10.02 16.55 -2.94
N TRP A 270 -8.83 17.07 -3.25
CA TRP A 270 -8.18 16.82 -4.54
C TRP A 270 -7.96 15.33 -4.80
N HIS A 271 -7.49 14.56 -3.81
CA HIS A 271 -7.30 13.12 -3.96
C HIS A 271 -8.62 12.38 -4.29
N TRP A 272 -9.71 12.76 -3.62
CA TRP A 272 -11.03 12.20 -3.89
C TRP A 272 -11.55 12.57 -5.29
N ASP A 273 -11.44 13.86 -5.65
CA ASP A 273 -11.97 14.39 -6.92
C ASP A 273 -11.21 13.84 -8.13
N GLN A 274 -9.91 13.53 -7.99
CA GLN A 274 -9.13 12.84 -9.02
C GLN A 274 -9.43 11.33 -9.12
N LYS A 275 -10.13 10.77 -8.12
CA LYS A 275 -10.60 9.38 -8.10
C LYS A 275 -9.45 8.37 -8.15
N PHE A 276 -8.41 8.62 -7.36
CA PHE A 276 -7.29 7.70 -7.19
C PHE A 276 -7.75 6.41 -6.49
N SER A 277 -7.23 5.26 -6.94
CA SER A 277 -7.50 3.97 -6.30
C SER A 277 -6.60 3.71 -5.10
N ALA A 278 -5.39 4.26 -5.13
CA ALA A 278 -4.36 4.12 -4.10
C ALA A 278 -3.36 5.28 -4.21
N VAL A 279 -2.62 5.53 -3.13
CA VAL A 279 -1.56 6.55 -3.10
C VAL A 279 -0.28 5.96 -2.55
N ALA A 280 0.88 6.40 -3.03
CA ALA A 280 2.16 6.01 -2.46
C ALA A 280 3.20 7.14 -2.53
N SER A 281 4.20 7.08 -1.65
CA SER A 281 5.34 8.00 -1.65
C SER A 281 6.62 7.30 -1.19
N ASP A 282 7.74 7.98 -1.41
CA ASP A 282 9.07 7.58 -0.91
C ASP A 282 9.32 7.98 0.56
N THR A 283 8.30 8.47 1.26
CA THR A 283 8.36 8.90 2.67
C THR A 283 7.97 7.79 3.63
N VAL A 284 8.31 7.95 4.91
CA VAL A 284 7.96 7.00 6.01
C VAL A 284 6.58 7.22 6.63
N ALA A 285 5.89 8.23 6.12
CA ALA A 285 4.53 8.65 6.40
C ALA A 285 4.05 9.39 5.14
N TYR A 286 2.89 9.06 4.57
CA TYR A 286 2.44 9.72 3.34
C TYR A 286 2.23 11.24 3.51
N GLU A 287 1.43 11.62 4.50
CA GLU A 287 1.30 13.03 4.91
C GLU A 287 2.46 13.46 5.80
N ALA A 288 2.70 14.77 5.89
CA ALA A 288 3.73 15.31 6.78
C ALA A 288 3.49 14.83 8.23
N TRP A 289 4.56 14.39 8.90
CA TRP A 289 4.47 13.78 10.22
C TRP A 289 5.26 14.61 11.26
N PRO A 290 4.74 14.81 12.49
CA PRO A 290 3.38 14.51 12.94
C PRO A 290 2.29 15.22 12.13
N SER A 291 1.17 14.53 11.87
CA SER A 291 0.09 15.10 11.06
C SER A 291 -0.51 16.34 11.73
N PRO A 292 -0.54 17.50 11.05
CA PRO A 292 -1.03 18.76 11.61
C PRO A 292 -2.56 18.80 11.78
N LYS A 293 -3.31 17.87 11.16
CA LYS A 293 -4.79 17.78 11.16
C LYS A 293 -5.52 19.15 11.09
N PRO A 294 -5.19 20.05 10.16
CA PRO A 294 -5.79 21.40 10.10
C PRO A 294 -7.31 21.37 9.87
N TRP A 295 -7.83 20.25 9.36
CA TRP A 295 -9.27 20.01 9.16
C TRP A 295 -9.89 19.06 10.19
N GLY A 296 -9.20 18.81 11.32
CA GLY A 296 -9.65 17.91 12.39
C GLY A 296 -9.49 16.41 12.08
N VAL A 297 -8.99 16.06 10.90
CA VAL A 297 -8.67 14.69 10.47
C VAL A 297 -7.32 14.66 9.77
N SER A 298 -6.64 13.52 9.80
CA SER A 298 -5.43 13.28 9.01
C SER A 298 -5.75 12.57 7.68
N MET A 299 -4.79 12.55 6.76
CA MET A 299 -4.92 11.72 5.55
C MET A 299 -5.01 10.24 5.89
N HIS A 300 -4.24 9.74 6.85
CA HIS A 300 -4.32 8.33 7.27
C HIS A 300 -5.73 7.92 7.71
N GLU A 301 -6.41 8.78 8.49
CA GLU A 301 -7.80 8.53 8.93
C GLU A 301 -8.76 8.48 7.73
N VAL A 302 -8.68 9.49 6.86
CA VAL A 302 -9.62 9.62 5.74
C VAL A 302 -9.34 8.59 4.66
N PHE A 303 -8.09 8.37 4.29
CA PHE A 303 -7.72 7.50 3.19
C PHE A 303 -7.97 6.05 3.57
N LEU A 304 -7.35 5.55 4.66
CA LEU A 304 -7.49 4.15 5.06
C LEU A 304 -8.90 3.87 5.60
N SER A 305 -9.33 4.60 6.63
CA SER A 305 -10.56 4.29 7.33
C SER A 305 -11.79 4.99 6.75
N GLY A 306 -11.64 6.12 6.06
CA GLY A 306 -12.76 6.80 5.41
C GLY A 306 -13.12 6.22 4.07
N TRP A 307 -12.15 6.10 3.16
CA TRP A 307 -12.36 5.72 1.77
C TRP A 307 -11.99 4.28 1.46
N GLY A 308 -11.23 3.63 2.35
CA GLY A 308 -10.64 2.33 2.07
C GLY A 308 -9.57 2.42 0.98
N MET A 309 -8.80 3.50 0.98
CA MET A 309 -7.69 3.77 0.07
C MET A 309 -6.36 3.37 0.70
N PRO A 310 -5.69 2.31 0.20
CA PRO A 310 -4.38 1.92 0.70
C PRO A 310 -3.34 3.02 0.53
N ILE A 311 -2.43 3.11 1.50
CA ILE A 311 -1.31 4.05 1.50
C ILE A 311 -0.01 3.28 1.36
N GLY A 312 0.81 3.65 0.37
CA GLY A 312 2.12 3.09 0.13
C GLY A 312 3.21 3.97 0.69
N GLU A 313 4.11 3.41 1.50
CA GLU A 313 5.16 4.18 2.17
C GLU A 313 6.51 3.51 2.00
N CYS A 314 7.58 4.31 2.06
CA CYS A 314 8.95 3.93 1.83
C CYS A 314 9.16 3.32 0.44
N TRP A 315 8.46 3.78 -0.61
CA TRP A 315 8.68 3.27 -1.97
C TRP A 315 10.00 3.80 -2.55
N ASP A 316 10.70 2.96 -3.33
CA ASP A 316 11.86 3.42 -4.08
C ASP A 316 11.40 4.00 -5.42
N LEU A 317 11.47 5.32 -5.54
CA LEU A 317 11.01 6.06 -6.72
C LEU A 317 12.17 6.64 -7.55
N GLU A 318 13.43 6.34 -7.20
CA GLU A 318 14.60 6.96 -7.83
C GLU A 318 14.78 6.49 -9.28
N GLU A 319 14.79 5.17 -9.53
CA GLU A 319 14.88 4.66 -10.91
C GLU A 319 13.62 5.02 -11.72
N LEU A 320 12.46 5.05 -11.07
CA LEU A 320 11.20 5.41 -11.71
C LEU A 320 11.23 6.86 -12.22
N SER A 321 11.62 7.81 -11.37
CA SER A 321 11.80 9.21 -11.74
C SER A 321 12.78 9.37 -12.90
N ALA A 322 13.97 8.77 -12.81
CA ALA A 322 14.97 8.83 -13.88
C ALA A 322 14.45 8.24 -15.20
N THR A 323 13.66 7.17 -15.13
CA THR A 323 13.02 6.56 -16.30
C THR A 323 11.94 7.47 -16.89
N CYS A 324 11.07 8.04 -16.06
CA CYS A 324 10.05 9.00 -16.50
C CYS A 324 10.67 10.21 -17.19
N ALA A 325 11.69 10.81 -16.57
CA ALA A 325 12.40 11.97 -17.11
C ALA A 325 13.06 11.65 -18.46
N LYS A 326 13.72 10.50 -18.59
CA LYS A 326 14.33 10.05 -19.85
C LYS A 326 13.30 9.85 -20.97
N LEU A 327 12.11 9.38 -20.63
CA LEU A 327 11.04 9.10 -21.60
C LEU A 327 10.14 10.32 -21.87
N GLY A 328 10.22 11.38 -21.05
CA GLY A 328 9.24 12.45 -21.06
C GLY A 328 7.82 11.96 -20.78
N ARG A 329 7.67 10.88 -19.99
CA ARG A 329 6.39 10.21 -19.71
C ARG A 329 6.30 9.82 -18.24
N TRP A 330 5.25 10.29 -17.58
CA TRP A 330 5.04 10.16 -16.13
C TRP A 330 3.97 9.13 -15.76
N THR A 331 3.56 8.31 -16.73
CA THR A 331 2.56 7.26 -16.56
C THR A 331 3.10 5.91 -17.04
N PHE A 332 2.68 4.85 -16.35
CA PHE A 332 3.13 3.48 -16.56
C PHE A 332 2.07 2.51 -16.05
N MET A 333 2.15 1.24 -16.44
CA MET A 333 1.38 0.20 -15.78
C MET A 333 2.00 -0.08 -14.41
N LEU A 334 1.20 -0.01 -13.35
CA LEU A 334 1.60 -0.39 -11.99
C LEU A 334 1.01 -1.76 -11.67
N THR A 335 1.86 -2.67 -11.23
CA THR A 335 1.45 -3.95 -10.66
C THR A 335 1.96 -4.07 -9.23
N SER A 336 1.10 -4.49 -8.31
CA SER A 336 1.48 -4.81 -6.94
C SER A 336 0.59 -5.91 -6.38
N GLN A 337 1.23 -6.94 -5.83
CA GLN A 337 0.54 -8.04 -5.15
C GLN A 337 1.21 -8.27 -3.80
N PRO A 338 0.60 -7.79 -2.71
CA PRO A 338 1.12 -8.02 -1.37
C PRO A 338 1.05 -9.49 -0.97
N LEU A 339 1.72 -9.85 0.13
CA LEU A 339 1.66 -11.20 0.69
C LEU A 339 0.20 -11.58 1.01
N TYR A 340 -0.18 -12.82 0.65
CA TYR A 340 -1.48 -13.37 1.02
C TYR A 340 -1.48 -13.73 2.52
N LEU A 341 -1.78 -12.72 3.35
CA LEU A 341 -1.83 -12.81 4.80
C LEU A 341 -3.25 -12.55 5.32
N PRO A 342 -4.06 -13.60 5.58
CA PRO A 342 -5.38 -13.47 6.20
C PRO A 342 -5.32 -12.62 7.47
N GLY A 343 -6.23 -11.64 7.57
CA GLY A 343 -6.29 -10.70 8.69
C GLY A 343 -5.08 -9.75 8.87
N GLY A 344 -4.10 -9.76 7.96
CA GLY A 344 -2.91 -8.90 8.05
C GLY A 344 -3.23 -7.40 7.99
N VAL A 345 -2.43 -6.59 8.70
CA VAL A 345 -2.61 -5.13 8.77
C VAL A 345 -1.97 -4.40 7.60
N ALA A 346 -0.79 -4.86 7.19
CA ALA A 346 0.02 -4.30 6.12
C ALA A 346 0.85 -5.43 5.51
N SER A 347 1.53 -5.14 4.42
CA SER A 347 2.40 -6.10 3.75
C SER A 347 3.43 -5.37 2.89
N PRO A 348 4.62 -5.95 2.63
CA PRO A 348 5.55 -5.42 1.64
C PRO A 348 4.83 -5.13 0.32
N ALA A 349 5.20 -4.01 -0.31
CA ALA A 349 4.47 -3.50 -1.46
C ALA A 349 4.52 -4.47 -2.66
N ASN A 350 5.68 -5.10 -2.89
CA ASN A 350 5.93 -5.96 -4.05
C ASN A 350 5.47 -5.28 -5.35
N ALA A 351 5.90 -4.03 -5.53
CA ALA A 351 5.42 -3.14 -6.58
C ALA A 351 6.41 -3.03 -7.75
N THR A 352 5.88 -3.00 -8.97
CA THR A 352 6.65 -2.84 -10.23
C THR A 352 5.95 -1.83 -11.13
N GLY A 353 6.70 -0.87 -11.68
CA GLY A 353 6.26 0.00 -12.76
C GLY A 353 6.72 -0.54 -14.12
N ILE A 354 5.85 -0.57 -15.12
CA ILE A 354 6.13 -1.15 -16.45
C ILE A 354 5.76 -0.15 -17.55
N PHE A 355 6.75 0.18 -18.39
CA PHE A 355 6.69 1.18 -19.45
C PHE A 355 6.56 0.62 -20.86
#